data_AF-A0A0J0YA97-F1
#
_entry.id   AF-A0A0J0YA97-F1
#
_cell.length_a   1.000
_cell.length_b   1.000
_cell.length_c   1.000
_cell.angle_alpha   90.00
_cell.angle_beta   90.00
_cell.angle_gamma   90.00
#
_symmetry.space_group_name_H-M   'P 1'
#
loop_
_entity.id
_entity.type
_entity.pdbx_description
1 polymer ?
#
loop_
_entity_poly.entity_id
_entity_poly.type
_entity_poly.pdbx_seq_one_letter_code
_entity_poly.pdbx_strand_id
1 'polypeptide(L)'
;MKKRNRIIIITVAVIIILSNTPPIQYFIQESYHYQNRDGSFEFTEQGGPTQGFDVTKRRFEAFKTDNPSNPNKTLYRTFIIKPWRFWEWWQMIFNHERFTLPFYPRTVNK
;
A
#
# COMPACT_ATOMS: atom_id res chain seq x y z
N MET A 1 -17.76 34.91 7.17
CA MET A 1 -16.89 34.51 6.04
C MET A 1 -17.42 35.08 4.73
N LYS A 2 -16.58 35.67 3.88
CA LYS A 2 -17.01 36.19 2.56
C LYS A 2 -17.49 35.01 1.67
N LYS A 3 -18.50 35.22 0.82
CA LYS A 3 -19.06 34.18 -0.08
C LYS A 3 -17.97 33.44 -0.87
N ARG A 4 -16.94 34.17 -1.34
CA ARG A 4 -15.76 33.62 -2.03
C ARG A 4 -15.00 32.58 -1.20
N ASN A 5 -14.76 32.85 0.08
CA ASN A 5 -14.04 31.91 0.97
C ASN A 5 -14.87 30.64 1.22
N ARG A 6 -16.20 30.77 1.29
CA ARG A 6 -17.10 29.63 1.44
C ARG A 6 -17.05 28.71 0.22
N ILE A 7 -17.05 29.28 -0.99
CA ILE A 7 -16.94 28.52 -2.25
C ILE A 7 -15.61 27.77 -2.30
N ILE A 8 -14.48 28.43 -2.01
CA ILE A 8 -13.16 27.79 -2.01
C ILE A 8 -13.11 26.59 -1.05
N ILE A 9 -13.63 26.76 0.17
CA ILE A 9 -13.66 25.69 1.17
C ILE A 9 -14.51 24.51 0.70
N ILE A 10 -15.68 24.78 0.12
CA ILE A 10 -16.56 23.73 -0.41
C ILE A 10 -15.87 23.00 -1.57
N THR A 11 -15.25 23.72 -2.50
CA THR A 11 -14.54 23.11 -3.63
C THR A 11 -13.39 22.22 -3.14
N VAL A 12 -12.58 22.69 -2.20
CA VAL A 12 -11.50 21.89 -1.60
C VAL A 12 -12.05 20.65 -0.89
N ALA A 13 -13.13 20.80 -0.12
CA ALA A 13 -13.78 19.68 0.56
C ALA A 13 -14.32 18.64 -0.43
N VAL A 14 -14.97 19.07 -1.53
CA VAL A 14 -15.47 18.17 -2.58
C VAL A 14 -14.34 17.43 -3.26
N ILE A 15 -13.23 18.10 -3.59
CA ILE A 15 -12.05 17.45 -4.17
C ILE A 15 -11.51 16.38 -3.22
N ILE A 16 -11.36 16.69 -1.93
CA ILE A 16 -10.90 15.72 -0.92
C ILE A 16 -11.84 14.52 -0.84
N ILE A 17 -13.16 14.74 -0.83
CA ILE A 17 -14.14 13.65 -0.77
C ILE A 17 -14.07 12.78 -2.04
N LEU A 18 -14.05 13.40 -3.22
CA LEU A 18 -14.00 12.68 -4.50
C LEU A 18 -12.69 11.88 -4.64
N SER A 19 -11.55 12.44 -4.24
CA SER A 19 -10.26 11.75 -4.24
C SER A 19 -10.23 10.49 -3.36
N ASN A 20 -11.14 10.36 -2.40
CA ASN A 20 -11.27 9.18 -1.55
C ASN A 20 -12.29 8.14 -2.09
N THR A 21 -12.86 8.35 -3.28
CA THR A 21 -13.78 7.37 -3.88
C THR A 21 -13.01 6.19 -4.48
N PRO A 22 -13.57 4.95 -4.44
CA PRO A 22 -12.92 3.75 -4.98
C PRO A 22 -12.45 3.86 -6.44
N PRO A 23 -13.20 4.51 -7.37
CA PRO A 23 -12.75 4.66 -8.75
C PRO A 23 -11.47 5.48 -8.87
N ILE A 24 -11.34 6.57 -8.11
CA ILE A 24 -10.13 7.41 -8.16
C ILE A 24 -8.97 6.68 -7.49
N GLN A 25 -9.20 6.05 -6.33
CA GLN A 25 -8.20 5.26 -5.63
C GLN A 25 -7.59 4.17 -6.52
N TYR A 26 -8.38 3.51 -7.36
CA TYR A 26 -7.86 2.52 -8.31
C TYR A 26 -6.76 3.08 -9.23
N PHE A 27 -6.86 4.34 -9.66
CA PHE A 27 -5.87 4.97 -10.55
C PHE A 27 -4.70 5.63 -9.83
N ILE A 28 -4.89 6.10 -8.59
CA ILE A 28 -3.87 6.89 -7.86
C ILE A 28 -3.13 6.11 -6.77
N GLN A 29 -3.61 4.91 -6.41
CA GLN A 29 -3.03 4.10 -5.35
C GLN A 29 -1.66 3.57 -5.76
N GLU A 30 -0.70 3.62 -4.83
CA GLU A 30 0.62 3.04 -5.08
C GLU A 30 0.56 1.53 -5.28
N SER A 31 1.41 1.03 -6.18
CA SER A 31 1.72 -0.39 -6.22
C SER A 31 2.66 -0.73 -5.06
N TYR A 32 2.13 -1.38 -4.02
CA TYR A 32 2.94 -1.81 -2.88
C TYR A 32 3.65 -3.12 -3.19
N HIS A 33 4.97 -3.10 -3.21
CA HIS A 33 5.78 -4.28 -3.49
C HIS A 33 6.40 -4.86 -2.21
N TYR A 34 6.37 -6.19 -2.12
CA TYR A 34 6.84 -6.99 -1.00
C TYR A 34 7.78 -8.08 -1.49
N GLN A 35 8.77 -8.38 -0.67
CA GLN A 35 9.70 -9.47 -0.92
C GLN A 35 10.19 -10.10 0.38
N ASN A 36 10.73 -11.31 0.32
CA ASN A 36 11.56 -11.85 1.39
C ASN A 36 13.04 -11.46 1.17
N ARG A 37 13.92 -11.80 2.12
CA ARG A 37 15.30 -11.29 2.15
C ARG A 37 16.15 -11.68 0.93
N ASP A 38 15.92 -12.86 0.38
CA ASP A 38 16.61 -13.41 -0.79
C ASP A 38 15.86 -13.19 -2.11
N GLY A 39 14.64 -12.62 -2.06
CA GLY A 39 13.81 -12.38 -3.24
C GLY A 39 13.16 -13.64 -3.83
N SER A 40 13.22 -14.80 -3.15
CA SER A 40 12.53 -16.01 -3.63
C SER A 40 11.00 -15.89 -3.55
N PHE A 41 10.50 -14.95 -2.74
CA PHE A 41 9.11 -14.53 -2.73
C PHE A 41 9.04 -13.06 -3.14
N GLU A 42 8.21 -12.77 -4.14
CA GLU A 42 7.89 -11.43 -4.57
C GLU A 42 6.37 -11.29 -4.79
N PHE A 43 5.81 -10.17 -4.34
CA PHE A 43 4.41 -9.86 -4.57
C PHE A 43 4.20 -8.35 -4.71
N THR A 44 3.33 -7.94 -5.62
CA THR A 44 2.96 -6.54 -5.82
C THR A 44 1.46 -6.41 -5.70
N GLU A 45 1.01 -5.58 -4.76
CA GLU A 45 -0.39 -5.14 -4.70
C GLU A 45 -0.69 -4.25 -5.90
N GLN A 46 -1.80 -4.52 -6.57
CA GLN A 46 -2.39 -3.59 -7.52
C GLN A 46 -3.48 -2.77 -6.82
N GLY A 47 -3.65 -1.51 -7.25
CA GLY A 47 -4.76 -0.69 -6.81
C GLY A 47 -6.09 -1.40 -7.06
N GLY A 48 -7.02 -1.28 -6.10
CA GLY A 48 -8.35 -1.90 -6.19
C GLY A 48 -8.68 -2.94 -5.11
N PRO A 49 -9.91 -3.47 -5.11
CA PRO A 49 -10.45 -4.30 -4.03
C PRO A 49 -9.92 -5.75 -4.01
N THR A 50 -9.30 -6.22 -5.09
CA THR A 50 -9.00 -7.64 -5.30
C THR A 50 -7.56 -8.05 -5.00
N GLN A 51 -6.63 -7.10 -4.87
CA GLN A 51 -5.20 -7.37 -4.62
C GLN A 51 -4.67 -6.58 -3.43
N GLY A 52 -5.42 -6.58 -2.32
CA GLY A 52 -4.98 -5.95 -1.07
C GLY A 52 -3.98 -6.80 -0.27
N PHE A 53 -3.50 -6.22 0.83
CA PHE A 53 -2.49 -6.83 1.72
C PHE A 53 -2.86 -8.23 2.25
N ASP A 54 -4.14 -8.54 2.40
CA ASP A 54 -4.57 -9.88 2.82
C ASP A 54 -4.21 -10.97 1.81
N VAL A 55 -4.19 -10.63 0.52
CA VAL A 55 -3.73 -11.55 -0.54
C VAL A 55 -2.24 -11.78 -0.41
N THR A 56 -1.46 -10.72 -0.15
CA THR A 56 -0.01 -10.81 0.12
C THR A 56 0.26 -11.76 1.29
N LYS A 57 -0.45 -11.59 2.41
CA LYS A 57 -0.32 -12.46 3.60
C LYS A 57 -0.62 -13.90 3.25
N ARG A 58 -1.76 -14.18 2.61
CA ARG A 58 -2.14 -15.55 2.23
C ARG A 58 -1.13 -16.21 1.31
N ARG A 59 -0.61 -15.48 0.32
CA ARG A 59 0.43 -16.00 -0.59
C ARG A 59 1.76 -16.22 0.12
N PHE A 60 2.10 -15.36 1.07
CA PHE A 60 3.32 -15.54 1.85
C PHE A 60 3.24 -16.74 2.81
N GLU A 61 2.08 -16.99 3.42
CA GLU A 61 1.84 -18.20 4.21
C GLU A 61 1.91 -19.47 3.35
N ALA A 62 1.31 -19.45 2.15
CA ALA A 62 1.43 -20.53 1.19
C ALA A 62 2.90 -20.77 0.80
N PHE A 63 3.64 -19.71 0.48
CA PHE A 63 5.07 -19.80 0.17
C PHE A 63 5.88 -20.46 1.30
N LYS A 64 5.65 -20.08 2.58
CA LYS A 64 6.31 -20.70 3.73
C LYS A 64 5.97 -22.18 3.90
N THR A 65 4.77 -22.58 3.50
CA THR A 65 4.28 -23.97 3.56
C THR A 65 4.92 -24.80 2.45
N ASP A 66 5.00 -24.24 1.24
CA ASP A 66 5.59 -24.89 0.06
C ASP A 66 7.13 -24.96 0.13
N ASN A 67 7.75 -24.05 0.89
CA ASN A 67 9.21 -23.93 1.02
C ASN A 67 9.65 -24.05 2.50
N PRO A 68 9.43 -25.21 3.15
CA PRO A 68 9.68 -25.36 4.59
C PRO A 68 11.16 -25.15 4.96
N SER A 69 12.07 -25.52 4.05
CA SER A 69 13.52 -25.40 4.19
C SER A 69 14.07 -23.99 3.95
N ASN A 70 13.26 -23.05 3.44
CA ASN A 70 13.73 -21.69 3.20
C ASN A 70 13.85 -20.94 4.55
N PRO A 71 15.03 -20.40 4.91
CA PRO A 71 15.23 -19.65 6.15
C PRO A 71 14.57 -18.26 6.13
N ASN A 72 14.27 -17.71 4.95
CA ASN A 72 13.74 -16.36 4.73
C ASN A 72 12.22 -16.31 4.88
N LYS A 73 11.74 -16.55 6.10
CA LYS A 73 10.31 -16.57 6.47
C LYS A 73 9.78 -15.20 6.93
N THR A 74 10.52 -14.13 6.69
CA THR A 74 10.12 -12.75 6.98
C THR A 74 9.72 -12.03 5.70
N LEU A 75 8.55 -11.38 5.75
CA LEU A 75 8.05 -10.51 4.69
C LEU A 75 8.56 -9.08 4.91
N TYR A 76 9.15 -8.50 3.89
CA TYR A 76 9.63 -7.12 3.89
C TYR A 76 8.82 -6.28 2.94
N ARG A 77 8.62 -5.01 3.31
CA ARG A 77 8.17 -3.99 2.37
C ARG A 77 9.37 -3.40 1.64
N THR A 78 9.20 -3.11 0.36
CA THR A 78 10.22 -2.46 -0.48
C THR A 78 9.89 -1.00 -0.80
N PHE A 79 8.66 -0.58 -0.50
CA PHE A 79 8.19 0.78 -0.72
C PHE A 79 8.46 1.67 0.49
N ILE A 80 8.56 2.97 0.21
CA ILE A 80 8.72 4.02 1.22
C ILE A 80 7.33 4.53 1.61
N ILE A 81 7.13 4.74 2.91
CA ILE A 81 5.90 5.35 3.43
C ILE A 81 5.93 6.85 3.09
N LYS A 82 4.87 7.35 2.47
CA LYS A 82 4.77 8.74 1.99
C LYS A 82 3.68 9.51 2.73
N PRO A 83 3.96 10.15 3.89
CA PRO A 83 2.95 10.82 4.71
C PRO A 83 2.21 11.96 4.00
N TRP A 84 2.76 12.52 2.93
CA TRP A 84 2.08 13.58 2.16
C TRP A 84 0.95 13.06 1.27
N ARG A 85 0.81 11.74 1.10
CA ARG A 85 -0.30 11.12 0.37
C ARG A 85 -1.52 10.95 1.28
N PHE A 86 -2.19 12.05 1.54
CA PHE A 86 -3.34 12.09 2.46
C PHE A 86 -4.50 11.16 2.02
N TRP A 87 -4.62 10.89 0.72
CA TRP A 87 -5.59 9.92 0.17
C TRP A 87 -5.29 8.45 0.54
N GLU A 88 -4.11 8.16 1.10
CA GLU A 88 -3.72 6.85 1.63
C GLU A 88 -3.72 6.81 3.18
N TRP A 89 -4.07 7.90 3.87
CA TRP A 89 -4.05 7.93 5.34
C TRP A 89 -5.04 6.95 5.96
N TRP A 90 -6.23 6.81 5.38
CA TRP A 90 -7.19 5.79 5.80
C TRP A 90 -6.53 4.40 5.80
N GLN A 91 -5.76 4.11 4.75
CA GLN A 91 -5.00 2.88 4.63
C GLN A 91 -3.91 2.76 5.70
N MET A 92 -3.19 3.84 6.02
CA MET A 92 -2.16 3.83 7.07
C MET A 92 -2.73 3.64 8.48
N ILE A 93 -3.91 4.20 8.75
CA ILE A 93 -4.55 4.15 10.07
C ILE A 93 -5.26 2.80 10.28
N PHE A 94 -6.11 2.40 9.32
CA PHE A 94 -6.97 1.22 9.48
C PHE A 94 -6.33 -0.07 8.97
N ASN A 95 -5.43 0.01 7.99
CA ASN A 95 -4.69 -1.14 7.44
C ASN A 95 -3.19 -1.01 7.70
N HIS A 96 -2.84 -0.72 8.96
CA HIS A 96 -1.49 -0.36 9.39
C HIS A 96 -0.47 -1.52 9.26
N GLU A 97 -0.91 -2.78 9.26
CA GLU A 97 -0.02 -3.96 9.26
C GLU A 97 1.03 -3.95 8.14
N ARG A 98 0.68 -3.54 6.91
CA ARG A 98 1.67 -3.46 5.82
C ARG A 98 2.71 -2.37 6.02
N PHE A 99 2.37 -1.33 6.78
CA PHE A 99 3.24 -0.19 7.08
C PHE A 99 4.16 -0.46 8.27
N THR A 100 3.85 -1.47 9.10
CA THR A 100 4.71 -1.93 10.20
C THR A 100 5.73 -2.97 9.76
N LEU A 101 5.63 -3.51 8.54
CA LEU A 101 6.62 -4.44 7.99
C LEU A 101 8.02 -3.80 7.94
N PRO A 102 9.08 -4.61 8.17
CA PRO A 102 10.45 -4.15 8.04
C PRO A 102 10.74 -3.71 6.60
N PHE A 103 11.47 -2.61 6.47
CA PHE A 103 11.89 -2.11 5.16
C PHE A 103 13.12 -2.86 4.67
N TYR A 104 13.07 -3.35 3.44
CA TYR A 104 14.22 -3.90 2.74
C TYR A 104 14.27 -3.33 1.33
N PRO A 105 15.29 -2.51 0.99
CA PRO A 105 15.36 -1.85 -0.31
C PRO A 105 15.49 -2.90 -1.41
N ARG A 106 14.75 -2.71 -2.51
CA ARG A 106 14.86 -3.59 -3.67
C ARG A 106 16.20 -3.36 -4.35
N THR A 107 17.10 -4.33 -4.30
CA THR A 107 18.29 -4.36 -5.15
C THR A 107 17.88 -4.77 -6.55
N VAL A 108 17.57 -3.78 -7.40
CA VAL A 108 17.45 -4.01 -8.84
C VAL A 108 18.88 -4.20 -9.36
N ASN A 109 19.31 -5.45 -9.51
CA ASN A 109 20.51 -5.72 -10.30
C ASN A 109 20.20 -5.23 -11.72
N LYS A 110 20.84 -4.13 -12.12
CA LYS A 110 20.80 -3.59 -13.48
C LYS A 110 21.60 -4.49 -14.42
#